data_AF-A0A5C6B8L9-F1
#
_entry.id   AF-A0A5C6B8L9-F1
#
_cell.length_a   1.000
_cell.length_b   1.000
_cell.length_c   1.000
_cell.angle_alpha   90.00
_cell.angle_beta   90.00
_cell.angle_gamma   90.00
#
_symmetry.space_group_name_H-M   'P 1'
#
loop_
_entity.id
_entity.type
_entity.pdbx_description
1 polymer ?
#
loop_
_entity_poly.entity_id
_entity_poly.type
_entity_poly.pdbx_seq_one_letter_code
_entity_poly.pdbx_strand_id
1 'polypeptide(L)'
;MSEQSSFQRVAQDVIDLCELQFQLLSVDSQAARRLLLRGVAKLVVAVPLLGSAITVLCLGVGYLIAERTALSVAGSLIVVSVAVILFASSLAVIALVGFRRAAAAMAETKSEFTENLKWLKATLLSPSTSPRNQIRRESFPDHSPSEFHTDSQPHFQSRPVSQPR
;
A
#
# COMPACT_ATOMS: atom_id res chain seq x y z
N MET A 1 13.02 -20.89 -34.83
CA MET A 1 11.72 -20.18 -34.67
C MET A 1 10.96 -20.77 -33.47
N SER A 2 11.41 -20.57 -32.23
CA SER A 2 10.76 -21.21 -31.05
C SER A 2 10.89 -20.49 -29.69
N GLU A 3 11.43 -19.26 -29.62
CA GLU A 3 11.62 -18.56 -28.33
C GLU A 3 10.45 -17.66 -27.89
N GLN A 4 9.51 -17.31 -28.78
CA GLN A 4 8.37 -16.44 -28.42
C GLN A 4 7.34 -17.13 -27.50
N SER A 5 7.33 -18.47 -27.44
CA SER A 5 6.29 -19.25 -26.74
C SER A 5 6.44 -19.29 -25.21
N SER A 6 7.66 -19.37 -24.68
CA SER A 6 7.89 -19.51 -23.23
C SER A 6 7.56 -18.22 -22.48
N PHE A 7 7.93 -17.07 -23.03
CA PHE A 7 7.66 -15.77 -22.44
C PHE A 7 6.17 -15.43 -22.44
N GLN A 8 5.47 -15.72 -23.55
CA GLN A 8 4.02 -15.52 -23.64
C GLN A 8 3.28 -16.36 -22.57
N ARG A 9 3.77 -17.57 -22.29
CA ARG A 9 3.22 -18.44 -21.25
C ARG A 9 3.41 -17.87 -19.84
N VAL A 10 4.60 -17.35 -19.53
CA VAL A 10 4.86 -16.71 -18.23
C VAL A 10 4.07 -15.41 -18.05
N ALA A 11 3.95 -14.60 -19.11
CA ALA A 11 3.12 -13.40 -19.07
C ALA A 11 1.64 -13.73 -18.81
N GLN A 12 1.15 -14.83 -19.39
CA GLN A 12 -0.20 -15.32 -19.19
C GLN A 12 -0.41 -15.84 -17.76
N ASP A 13 0.54 -16.60 -17.20
CA ASP A 13 0.50 -17.05 -15.79
C ASP A 13 0.50 -15.87 -14.80
N VAL A 14 1.27 -14.81 -15.07
CA VAL A 14 1.31 -13.59 -14.23
C VAL A 14 -0.01 -12.82 -14.31
N ILE A 15 -0.64 -12.76 -15.49
CA ILE A 15 -1.97 -12.14 -15.67
C ILE A 15 -3.03 -12.94 -14.92
N ASP A 16 -3.03 -14.27 -15.04
CA ASP A 16 -3.96 -15.15 -14.33
C ASP A 16 -3.79 -15.04 -12.81
N LEU A 17 -2.55 -14.95 -12.31
CA LEU A 17 -2.29 -14.69 -10.88
C LEU A 17 -2.79 -13.32 -10.44
N CYS A 18 -2.64 -12.30 -11.29
CA CYS A 18 -3.12 -10.95 -11.00
C CYS A 18 -4.65 -10.91 -10.94
N GLU A 19 -5.34 -11.64 -11.82
CA GLU A 19 -6.80 -11.75 -11.81
C GLU A 19 -7.31 -12.40 -10.52
N LEU A 20 -6.66 -13.48 -10.08
CA LEU A 20 -6.94 -14.12 -8.79
C LEU A 20 -6.72 -13.17 -7.60
N GLN A 21 -5.63 -12.41 -7.60
CA GLN A 21 -5.34 -11.41 -6.56
C GLN A 21 -6.35 -10.25 -6.58
N PHE A 22 -6.84 -9.83 -7.75
CA PHE A 22 -7.90 -8.83 -7.88
C PHE A 22 -9.24 -9.33 -7.37
N GLN A 23 -9.56 -10.61 -7.55
CA GLN A 23 -10.78 -11.21 -7.00
C GLN A 23 -10.75 -11.22 -5.46
N LEU A 24 -9.62 -11.59 -4.86
CA LEU A 24 -9.40 -11.50 -3.41
C LEU A 24 -9.48 -10.05 -2.90
N LEU A 25 -8.80 -9.11 -3.57
CA LEU A 25 -8.84 -7.69 -3.23
C LEU A 25 -10.27 -7.12 -3.30
N SER A 26 -11.05 -7.53 -4.30
CA SER A 26 -12.44 -7.11 -4.46
C SER A 26 -13.31 -7.59 -3.30
N VAL A 27 -13.17 -8.86 -2.88
CA VAL A 27 -13.89 -9.43 -1.73
C VAL A 27 -13.48 -8.73 -0.42
N ASP A 28 -12.18 -8.51 -0.22
CA ASP A 28 -11.66 -7.79 0.96
C ASP A 28 -12.13 -6.32 0.98
N SER A 29 -12.22 -5.67 -0.17
CA SER A 29 -12.74 -4.31 -0.27
C SER A 29 -14.20 -4.19 0.15
N GLN A 30 -15.03 -5.21 -0.13
CA GLN A 30 -16.43 -5.24 0.28
C GLN A 30 -16.56 -5.41 1.80
N ALA A 31 -15.73 -6.28 2.40
CA ALA A 31 -15.68 -6.45 3.85
C ALA A 31 -15.23 -5.15 4.55
N ALA A 32 -14.16 -4.53 4.06
CA ALA A 32 -13.66 -3.25 4.57
C ALA A 32 -14.71 -2.14 4.42
N ARG A 33 -15.38 -2.05 3.27
CA ARG A 33 -16.46 -1.08 3.02
C ARG A 33 -17.64 -1.25 3.98
N ARG A 34 -18.01 -2.49 4.31
CA ARG A 34 -19.09 -2.77 5.27
C ARG A 34 -18.73 -2.33 6.67
N LEU A 35 -17.48 -2.52 7.09
CA LEU A 35 -16.98 -2.02 8.38
C LEU A 35 -16.96 -0.49 8.42
N LEU A 36 -16.49 0.14 7.35
CA LEU A 36 -16.52 1.60 7.21
C LEU A 36 -17.95 2.15 7.27
N LEU A 37 -18.89 1.57 6.52
CA LEU A 37 -20.30 1.98 6.54
C LEU A 37 -20.92 1.84 7.93
N ARG A 38 -20.65 0.75 8.64
CA ARG A 38 -21.12 0.56 10.03
C ARG A 38 -20.51 1.61 10.97
N GLY A 39 -19.23 1.93 10.81
CA GLY A 39 -18.56 2.99 11.57
C GLY A 39 -19.17 4.36 11.30
N VAL A 40 -19.35 4.71 10.03
CA VAL A 40 -19.98 5.98 9.59
C VAL A 40 -21.40 6.09 10.12
N ALA A 41 -22.22 5.03 10.02
CA ALA A 41 -23.59 5.05 10.55
C ALA A 41 -23.63 5.33 12.06
N LYS A 42 -22.72 4.71 12.84
CA LYS A 42 -22.58 5.00 14.28
C LYS A 42 -22.15 6.44 14.52
N LEU A 43 -21.21 6.95 13.72
CA LEU A 43 -20.74 8.33 13.81
C LEU A 43 -21.86 9.34 13.54
N VAL A 44 -22.69 9.08 12.53
CA VAL A 44 -23.84 9.91 12.15
C VAL A 44 -24.86 10.05 13.28
N VAL A 45 -25.04 9.02 14.09
CA VAL A 45 -25.94 9.08 15.26
C VAL A 45 -25.23 9.67 16.48
N ALA A 46 -23.98 9.29 16.73
CA ALA A 46 -23.23 9.72 17.91
C ALA A 46 -22.91 11.22 17.89
N VAL A 47 -22.54 11.79 16.74
CA VAL A 47 -22.11 13.20 16.63
C VAL A 47 -23.24 14.17 17.00
N PRO A 48 -24.48 14.06 16.45
CA PRO A 48 -25.58 14.93 16.85
C PRO A 48 -25.97 14.78 18.32
N LEU A 49 -25.99 13.54 18.85
CA LEU A 49 -26.32 13.27 20.25
C LEU A 49 -25.27 13.88 21.20
N LEU A 50 -23.99 13.74 20.87
CA LEU A 50 -22.92 14.35 21.64
C LEU A 50 -22.98 15.88 21.53
N GLY A 51 -23.25 16.42 20.34
CA GLY A 51 -23.43 17.84 20.11
C GLY A 51 -24.57 18.43 20.96
N SER A 52 -25.73 17.77 21.00
CA SER A 52 -26.86 18.22 21.83
C SER A 52 -26.61 18.07 23.33
N ALA A 53 -25.94 16.99 23.76
CA ALA A 53 -25.55 16.85 25.16
C ALA A 53 -24.59 17.96 25.60
N ILE A 54 -23.63 18.32 24.75
CA ILE A 54 -22.68 19.41 25.01
C ILE A 54 -23.41 20.75 25.10
N THR A 55 -24.37 21.07 24.22
CA THR A 55 -25.10 22.34 24.31
C THR A 55 -25.90 22.46 25.60
N VAL A 56 -26.59 21.40 26.02
CA VAL A 56 -27.33 21.36 27.30
C VAL A 56 -26.36 21.52 28.48
N LEU A 57 -25.21 20.87 28.43
CA LEU A 57 -24.17 21.01 29.47
C LEU A 57 -23.63 22.46 29.54
N CYS A 58 -23.39 23.10 28.40
CA CYS A 58 -22.94 24.49 28.35
C CYS A 58 -23.96 25.45 28.98
N LEU A 59 -25.25 25.25 28.71
CA LEU A 59 -26.32 26.00 29.36
C LEU A 59 -26.31 25.77 30.87
N GLY A 60 -26.27 24.51 31.31
CA GLY A 60 -26.24 24.16 32.74
C GLY A 60 -25.05 24.77 33.48
N VAL A 61 -23.85 24.72 32.89
CA VAL A 61 -22.64 25.35 33.45
C VAL A 61 -22.79 26.87 33.48
N GLY A 62 -23.36 27.48 32.43
CA GLY A 62 -23.62 28.91 32.39
C GLY A 62 -24.55 29.37 33.52
N TYR A 63 -25.63 28.65 33.78
CA TYR A 63 -26.52 28.91 34.91
C TYR A 63 -25.82 28.71 36.25
N LEU A 64 -25.04 27.63 36.40
CA LEU A 64 -24.30 27.36 37.62
C LEU A 64 -23.29 28.47 37.95
N ILE A 65 -22.59 29.02 36.94
CA ILE A 65 -21.67 30.15 37.12
C ILE A 65 -22.46 31.41 37.51
N ALA A 66 -23.60 31.66 36.87
CA ALA A 66 -24.43 32.82 37.19
C ALA A 66 -24.96 32.78 38.64
N GLU A 67 -25.27 31.59 39.17
CA GLU A 67 -25.72 31.44 40.56
C GLU A 67 -24.58 31.60 41.59
N ARG A 68 -23.36 31.22 41.21
CA ARG A 68 -22.19 31.21 42.12
C ARG A 68 -21.36 32.49 42.05
N THR A 69 -21.65 33.38 41.11
CA THR A 69 -20.90 34.61 40.89
C THR A 69 -21.87 35.80 40.82
N ALA A 70 -21.34 37.03 40.87
CA ALA A 70 -22.15 38.23 40.68
C ALA A 70 -22.43 38.55 39.19
N LEU A 71 -22.11 37.62 38.27
CA LEU A 71 -22.33 37.83 36.85
C LEU A 71 -23.81 37.68 36.51
N SER A 72 -24.28 38.48 35.53
CA SER A 72 -25.56 38.23 34.91
C SER A 72 -25.57 36.87 34.20
N VAL A 73 -26.76 36.29 34.02
CA VAL A 73 -26.95 35.05 33.25
C VAL A 73 -26.34 35.16 31.85
N ALA A 74 -26.56 36.31 31.19
CA ALA A 74 -25.98 36.59 29.88
C ALA A 74 -24.44 36.60 29.92
N GLY A 75 -23.84 37.25 30.91
CA GLY A 75 -22.38 37.28 31.08
C GLY A 75 -21.79 35.89 31.28
N SER A 76 -22.42 35.07 32.11
CA SER A 76 -21.97 33.70 32.39
C SER A 76 -22.05 32.80 31.16
N LEU A 77 -23.13 32.90 30.37
CA LEU A 77 -23.28 32.15 29.12
C LEU A 77 -22.24 32.56 28.06
N ILE A 78 -21.89 33.85 27.98
CA ILE A 78 -20.83 34.34 27.07
C ILE A 78 -19.49 33.75 27.48
N VAL A 79 -19.13 33.77 28.76
CA VAL A 79 -17.86 33.21 29.25
C VAL A 79 -17.73 31.72 28.91
N VAL A 80 -18.78 30.93 29.18
CA VAL A 80 -18.80 29.50 28.83
C VAL A 80 -18.68 29.31 27.32
N SER A 81 -19.41 30.09 26.54
CA SER A 81 -19.40 30.00 25.07
C SER A 81 -18.00 30.30 24.51
N VAL A 82 -17.32 31.35 24.99
CA VAL A 82 -15.95 31.69 24.59
C VAL A 82 -14.98 30.55 24.96
N ALA A 83 -15.09 30.00 26.17
CA ALA A 83 -14.23 28.89 26.61
C ALA A 83 -14.41 27.64 25.74
N VAL A 84 -15.66 27.28 25.42
CA VAL A 84 -15.99 26.13 24.58
C VAL A 84 -15.53 26.33 23.14
N ILE A 85 -15.69 27.54 22.58
CA ILE A 85 -15.20 27.88 21.23
C ILE A 85 -13.67 27.73 21.18
N LEU A 86 -12.93 28.30 22.14
CA LEU A 86 -11.47 28.17 22.18
C LEU A 86 -11.02 26.72 22.25
N PHE A 87 -11.67 25.93 23.12
CA PHE A 87 -11.40 24.50 23.22
C PHE A 87 -11.69 23.76 21.91
N ALA A 88 -12.87 23.95 21.32
CA ALA A 88 -13.26 23.32 20.06
C ALA A 88 -12.34 23.73 18.90
N SER A 89 -11.96 25.01 18.79
CA SER A 89 -11.01 25.49 17.79
C SER A 89 -9.64 24.83 17.94
N SER A 90 -9.14 24.65 19.17
CA SER A 90 -7.86 23.97 19.40
C SER A 90 -7.89 22.52 18.91
N LEU A 91 -8.96 21.78 19.20
CA LEU A 91 -9.15 20.41 18.73
C LEU A 91 -9.28 20.35 17.20
N ALA A 92 -10.01 21.30 16.59
CA ALA A 92 -10.16 21.37 15.15
C ALA A 92 -8.81 21.58 14.44
N VAL A 93 -7.93 22.42 14.98
CA VAL A 93 -6.58 22.61 14.45
C VAL A 93 -5.76 21.32 14.54
N ILE A 94 -5.78 20.62 15.68
CA ILE A 94 -5.08 19.35 15.85
C ILE A 94 -5.59 18.30 14.85
N ALA A 95 -6.91 18.17 14.72
CA ALA A 95 -7.54 17.26 13.78
C ALA A 95 -7.16 17.59 12.32
N LEU A 96 -7.15 18.87 11.95
CA LEU A 96 -6.78 19.32 10.60
C LEU A 96 -5.31 19.01 10.29
N VAL A 97 -4.40 19.23 11.24
CA VAL A 97 -2.99 18.88 11.09
C VAL A 97 -2.81 17.36 10.94
N GLY A 98 -3.51 16.57 11.75
CA GLY A 98 -3.51 15.11 11.63
C GLY A 98 -4.01 14.63 10.26
N PHE A 99 -5.13 15.19 9.79
CA PHE A 99 -5.70 14.87 8.48
C PHE A 99 -4.75 15.24 7.33
N ARG A 100 -4.10 16.41 7.40
CA ARG A 100 -3.10 16.83 6.41
C ARG A 100 -1.90 15.90 6.37
N ARG A 101 -1.40 15.43 7.53
CA ARG A 101 -0.30 14.46 7.61
C ARG A 101 -0.69 13.12 6.99
N ALA A 102 -1.90 12.62 7.29
CA ALA A 102 -2.40 11.39 6.71
C ALA A 102 -2.59 11.51 5.18
N ALA A 103 -3.13 12.63 4.71
CA ALA A 103 -3.30 12.90 3.28
C ALA A 103 -1.94 13.00 2.55
N ALA A 104 -0.95 13.65 3.16
CA ALA A 104 0.41 13.73 2.61
C ALA A 104 1.06 12.34 2.51
N ALA A 105 0.94 11.51 3.55
CA ALA A 105 1.44 10.13 3.50
C ALA A 105 0.78 9.31 2.38
N MET A 106 -0.53 9.48 2.16
CA MET A 106 -1.24 8.82 1.06
C MET A 106 -0.83 9.35 -0.33
N ALA A 107 -0.45 10.63 -0.45
CA ALA A 107 -0.01 11.20 -1.71
C ALA A 107 1.30 10.55 -2.19
N GLU A 108 2.24 10.31 -1.27
CA GLU A 108 3.49 9.61 -1.55
C GLU A 108 3.22 8.18 -2.05
N THR A 109 2.37 7.43 -1.32
CA THR A 109 2.01 6.05 -1.69
C THR A 109 1.33 5.96 -3.06
N LYS A 110 0.52 6.97 -3.44
CA LYS A 110 -0.11 7.01 -4.78
C LYS A 110 0.91 7.23 -5.89
N SER A 111 1.93 8.05 -5.65
CA SER A 111 3.00 8.32 -6.61
C SER A 111 3.81 7.05 -6.87
N GLU A 112 4.27 6.39 -5.80
CA GLU A 112 5.01 5.13 -5.88
C GLU A 112 4.18 4.01 -6.53
N PHE A 113 2.90 3.88 -6.17
CA PHE A 113 2.00 2.90 -6.79
C PHE A 113 1.85 3.14 -8.29
N THR A 114 1.70 4.40 -8.72
CA THR A 114 1.55 4.75 -10.14
C THR A 114 2.84 4.48 -10.93
N GLU A 115 4.00 4.75 -10.35
CA GLU A 115 5.30 4.46 -10.95
C GLU A 115 5.55 2.95 -11.06
N ASN A 116 5.26 2.20 -9.99
CA ASN A 116 5.33 0.74 -9.99
C ASN A 116 4.39 0.13 -11.04
N LEU A 117 3.19 0.69 -11.23
CA LEU A 117 2.25 0.25 -12.26
C LEU A 117 2.76 0.54 -13.68
N LYS A 118 3.43 1.68 -13.89
CA LYS A 118 4.06 2.01 -15.18
C LYS A 118 5.24 1.07 -15.49
N TRP A 119 6.08 0.76 -14.51
CA TRP A 119 7.17 -0.20 -14.65
C TRP A 119 6.66 -1.61 -14.96
N LEU A 120 5.62 -2.06 -14.25
CA LEU A 120 4.99 -3.36 -14.50
C LEU A 120 4.41 -3.42 -15.92
N LYS A 121 3.72 -2.36 -16.35
CA LYS A 121 3.18 -2.25 -17.69
C LYS A 121 4.27 -2.27 -18.77
N ALA A 122 5.37 -1.53 -18.59
CA ALA A 122 6.51 -1.52 -19.52
C ALA A 122 7.21 -2.89 -19.60
N THR A 123 7.35 -3.58 -18.47
CA THR A 123 7.97 -4.91 -18.40
C THR A 123 7.12 -5.97 -19.10
N LEU A 124 5.79 -5.89 -18.98
CA LEU A 124 4.86 -6.82 -19.62
C LEU A 124 4.68 -6.57 -21.13
N LEU A 125 4.70 -5.31 -21.59
CA LEU A 125 4.49 -4.95 -23.00
C LEU A 125 5.77 -4.99 -23.85
N SER A 126 6.96 -4.86 -23.26
CA SER A 126 8.23 -4.80 -24.02
C SER A 126 9.41 -5.43 -23.26
N PRO A 127 9.42 -6.75 -23.07
CA PRO A 127 10.48 -7.46 -22.35
C PRO A 127 11.86 -7.41 -23.04
N SER A 128 11.92 -7.13 -24.33
CA SER A 128 13.14 -7.08 -25.15
C SER A 128 13.89 -5.74 -25.10
N THR A 129 13.28 -4.67 -24.57
CA THR A 129 13.89 -3.32 -24.48
C THR A 129 14.19 -2.87 -23.06
N SER A 130 14.00 -3.72 -22.05
CA SER A 130 14.38 -3.39 -20.67
C SER A 130 15.92 -3.32 -20.54
N PRO A 131 16.49 -2.18 -20.09
CA PRO A 131 17.93 -2.01 -19.89
C PRO A 131 18.52 -3.08 -18.95
N ARG A 132 17.72 -3.56 -17.99
CA ARG A 132 18.13 -4.60 -17.04
C ARG A 132 18.28 -5.98 -17.69
N ASN A 133 17.53 -6.25 -18.76
CA ASN A 133 17.63 -7.49 -19.52
C ASN A 133 18.76 -7.44 -20.57
N GLN A 134 19.13 -6.23 -21.01
CA GLN A 134 20.31 -6.01 -21.87
C GLN A 134 21.61 -6.29 -21.12
N ILE A 135 21.75 -5.80 -19.88
CA ILE A 135 22.96 -6.03 -19.06
C ILE A 135 23.22 -7.54 -18.82
N ARG A 136 22.17 -8.35 -18.69
CA ARG A 136 22.32 -9.80 -18.48
C ARG A 136 22.70 -10.55 -19.77
N ARG A 137 22.32 -10.03 -20.94
CA ARG A 137 22.61 -10.66 -22.23
C ARG A 137 24.07 -10.49 -22.67
N GLU A 138 24.72 -9.41 -22.25
CA GLU A 138 26.12 -9.14 -22.60
C GLU A 138 27.14 -10.00 -21.80
N SER A 139 26.68 -10.68 -20.74
CA SER A 139 27.56 -11.45 -19.85
C SER A 139 27.83 -12.90 -20.30
N PHE A 140 27.12 -13.38 -21.33
CA PHE A 140 27.30 -14.72 -21.84
C PHE A 140 27.77 -14.62 -23.29
N PRO A 141 29.05 -14.92 -23.59
CA PRO A 141 29.49 -15.04 -24.96
C PRO A 141 28.68 -16.17 -25.62
N ASP A 142 27.99 -15.84 -26.72
CA ASP A 142 27.37 -16.83 -27.59
C ASP A 142 28.49 -17.74 -28.12
N HIS A 143 28.69 -18.88 -27.46
CA HIS A 143 29.46 -19.96 -28.02
C HIS A 143 28.69 -20.48 -29.24
N SER A 144 28.99 -19.89 -30.40
CA SER A 144 28.67 -20.48 -31.70
C SER A 144 29.25 -21.90 -31.69
N PRO A 145 28.43 -22.96 -31.89
CA PRO A 145 28.90 -24.34 -31.89
C PRO A 145 29.58 -24.62 -33.24
N SER A 146 30.77 -24.08 -33.40
CA SER A 146 31.65 -24.36 -34.52
C SER A 146 33.00 -24.76 -33.95
N GLU A 147 33.43 -25.97 -34.29
CA GLU A 147 34.76 -26.56 -34.06
C GLU A 147 34.99 -27.29 -32.72
N PHE A 148 34.27 -28.40 -32.49
CA PHE A 148 34.88 -29.52 -31.76
C PHE A 148 35.69 -30.37 -32.75
N HIS A 149 36.99 -30.11 -32.77
CA HIS A 149 37.99 -30.89 -33.48
C HIS A 149 38.16 -32.25 -32.77
N THR A 150 37.68 -33.32 -33.41
CA THR A 150 37.84 -34.70 -32.94
C THR A 150 39.23 -35.18 -33.27
N ASP A 151 40.18 -35.05 -32.35
CA ASP A 151 41.42 -35.83 -32.42
C ASP A 151 41.99 -36.08 -31.03
N SER A 152 41.80 -37.30 -30.52
CA SER A 152 42.52 -37.88 -29.37
C SER A 152 42.08 -39.33 -29.16
N GLN A 153 42.73 -40.27 -29.85
CA GLN A 153 42.74 -41.69 -29.49
C GLN A 153 43.54 -41.89 -28.17
N PRO A 154 43.00 -42.53 -27.13
CA PRO A 154 43.81 -43.01 -26.02
C PRO A 154 44.33 -44.43 -26.27
N HIS A 155 45.65 -44.53 -26.42
CA HIS A 155 46.42 -45.77 -26.44
C HIS A 155 46.31 -46.46 -25.06
N PHE A 156 45.54 -47.55 -24.97
CA PHE A 156 45.45 -48.38 -23.76
C PHE A 156 46.67 -49.32 -23.70
N GLN A 157 47.59 -49.06 -22.76
CA GLN A 157 48.71 -49.94 -22.45
C GLN A 157 48.36 -50.78 -21.21
N SER A 158 48.19 -52.08 -21.43
CA SER A 158 47.85 -53.09 -20.42
C SER A 158 49.03 -53.37 -19.49
N ARG A 159 48.79 -53.33 -18.16
CA ARG A 159 49.73 -53.83 -17.14
C ARG A 159 49.27 -55.21 -16.62
N PRO A 160 50.20 -56.15 -16.36
CA PRO A 160 49.89 -57.51 -15.93
C PRO A 160 49.54 -57.59 -14.43
N VAL A 161 48.60 -58.48 -14.13
CA VAL A 161 48.08 -58.83 -12.80
C VAL A 161 49.03 -59.79 -12.10
N SER A 162 49.54 -59.40 -10.93
CA SER A 162 50.29 -60.27 -10.01
C SER A 162 49.34 -60.98 -9.03
N GLN A 163 49.39 -62.32 -9.02
CA GLN A 163 48.69 -63.22 -8.09
C GLN A 163 49.21 -63.10 -6.65
N PRO A 164 48.35 -63.26 -5.63
CA PRO A 164 48.77 -63.65 -4.29
C PRO A 164 48.61 -65.16 -4.03
N ARG A 165 49.49 -65.66 -3.16
CA ARG A 165 49.57 -67.03 -2.63
C ARG A 165 48.45 -67.34 -1.64
#